data_AF-A0A2D2M906-F1
#
_entry.id   AF-A0A2D2M906-F1
#
_cell.length_a   1.000
_cell.length_b   1.000
_cell.length_c   1.000
_cell.angle_alpha   90.00
_cell.angle_beta   90.00
_cell.angle_gamma   90.00
#
_symmetry.space_group_name_H-M   'P 1'
#
loop_
_entity.id
_entity.type
_entity.pdbx_description
1 polymer ?
#
loop_
_entity_poly.entity_id
_entity_poly.type
_entity_poly.pdbx_seq_one_letter_code
_entity_poly.pdbx_strand_id
1 'polypeptide(L)'
;MQVHNVQQGTPEWHALRSSYFTASEAPAMMGASKYQTRTDLLTMKKTGIVPEVTPAQQAIFDRGHATEELARPLVEEMIGEELYPIVGTSGNLLASMDGATMLGDTLFEHKLWNERLVAQVRAGELEAHYYWQLEQQLLVSGAERVIFVCSDGTPEKFVHMEYQPVAGRREQLVAGWAQFEEDLGTFEVQEAKVEVTGAAPDQLPALRIDVTGMVTASNLDAFKAHALGVIGNINTQLSTDKDFADADATVKWCSEVEDKLKAAKEHALSQTESIDVLFKAIDDIAAETRRKRLELEKLVKARKDIIRSDIVMDAAKALQDHIDQINVTLGGKIRMPRVHADFAGVIKGKRTIDSLKEAADAELARAKIEASRIADGIRANLNSLRELAASHAFLFHDAQDLVLKANDDLVALIKVRINEHEQEQQAEQQRRDAELERQQAEQQAAQQQPVQEQVQAQPVVEQIHSPEPKPAATPITTAAQPTADDGQRIKLGDISTRLGFTLTADFLTSLGFEAVAQERSAKLYRASDFPRICAALINHIQAVQANRAAA
;
A
#
# COMPACT_ATOMS: atom_id res chain seq x y z
N MET A 1 -20.56 -6.43 -23.69
CA MET A 1 -19.73 -7.28 -24.57
C MET A 1 -20.02 -7.04 -26.06
N GLN A 2 -19.00 -7.01 -26.91
CA GLN A 2 -19.08 -7.38 -28.33
C GLN A 2 -18.61 -8.83 -28.45
N VAL A 3 -19.42 -9.73 -29.02
CA VAL A 3 -19.04 -11.14 -29.26
C VAL A 3 -18.36 -11.26 -30.63
N HIS A 4 -17.31 -12.07 -30.72
CA HIS A 4 -16.54 -12.33 -31.94
C HIS A 4 -16.73 -13.77 -32.40
N ASN A 5 -17.06 -13.95 -33.69
CA ASN A 5 -17.18 -15.27 -34.30
C ASN A 5 -15.78 -15.82 -34.69
N VAL A 6 -14.97 -16.14 -33.68
CA VAL A 6 -13.66 -16.78 -33.82
C VAL A 6 -13.59 -18.01 -32.93
N GLN A 7 -13.11 -19.13 -33.46
CA GLN A 7 -12.92 -20.36 -32.70
C GLN A 7 -11.66 -20.23 -31.83
N GLN A 8 -11.71 -20.67 -30.58
CA GLN A 8 -10.57 -20.60 -29.67
C GLN A 8 -9.41 -21.47 -30.18
N GLY A 9 -8.17 -21.01 -29.99
CA GLY A 9 -6.97 -21.69 -30.49
C GLY A 9 -6.65 -21.53 -31.98
N THR A 10 -7.50 -20.88 -32.80
CA THR A 10 -7.16 -20.65 -34.23
C THR A 10 -6.26 -19.42 -34.43
N PRO A 11 -5.55 -19.30 -35.58
CA PRO A 11 -4.72 -18.13 -35.87
C PRO A 11 -5.48 -16.80 -35.81
N GLU A 12 -6.75 -16.78 -36.17
CA GLU A 12 -7.62 -15.59 -36.11
C GLU A 12 -7.91 -15.17 -34.66
N TRP A 13 -8.08 -16.13 -33.74
CA TRP A 13 -8.23 -15.89 -32.32
C TRP A 13 -6.93 -15.39 -31.69
N HIS A 14 -5.77 -15.94 -32.07
CA HIS A 14 -4.46 -15.43 -31.67
C HIS A 14 -4.22 -14.00 -32.18
N ALA A 15 -4.56 -13.72 -33.44
CA ALA A 15 -4.43 -12.38 -34.04
C ALA A 15 -5.40 -11.36 -33.43
N LEU A 16 -6.61 -11.77 -33.03
CA LEU A 16 -7.52 -10.92 -32.25
C LEU A 16 -6.87 -10.61 -30.89
N ARG A 17 -6.41 -11.63 -30.16
CA ARG A 17 -5.82 -11.51 -28.83
C ARG A 17 -4.55 -10.65 -28.76
N SER A 18 -3.77 -10.53 -29.84
CA SER A 18 -2.60 -9.65 -29.85
C SER A 18 -2.96 -8.17 -29.70
N SER A 19 -4.17 -7.76 -30.10
CA SER A 19 -4.62 -6.37 -30.15
C SER A 19 -5.39 -5.89 -28.92
N TYR A 20 -5.53 -6.74 -27.89
CA TYR A 20 -6.31 -6.46 -26.67
C TYR A 20 -5.55 -6.90 -25.42
N PHE A 21 -6.04 -6.47 -24.25
CA PHE A 21 -5.65 -7.05 -22.95
C PHE A 21 -6.58 -8.20 -22.60
N THR A 22 -6.05 -9.41 -22.48
CA THR A 22 -6.88 -10.62 -22.33
C THR A 22 -7.06 -11.01 -20.86
N ALA A 23 -8.21 -11.60 -20.51
CA ALA A 23 -8.50 -12.02 -19.13
C ALA A 23 -7.42 -12.95 -18.53
N SER A 24 -6.84 -13.84 -19.34
CA SER A 24 -5.72 -14.71 -18.99
C SER A 24 -4.41 -13.96 -18.64
N GLU A 25 -4.25 -12.73 -19.11
CA GLU A 25 -3.08 -11.88 -18.82
C GLU A 25 -3.28 -11.00 -17.57
N ALA A 26 -4.53 -10.80 -17.12
CA ALA A 26 -4.84 -9.98 -15.95
C ALA A 26 -4.09 -10.40 -14.66
N PRO A 27 -3.91 -11.72 -14.36
CA PRO A 27 -3.08 -12.13 -13.24
C PRO A 27 -1.61 -11.72 -13.38
N ALA A 28 -1.05 -11.67 -14.60
CA ALA A 28 0.34 -11.25 -14.81
C ALA A 28 0.49 -9.73 -14.75
N MET A 29 -0.47 -8.99 -15.32
CA MET A 29 -0.59 -7.54 -15.17
C MET A 29 -0.65 -7.11 -13.68
N MET A 30 -1.39 -7.85 -12.85
CA MET A 30 -1.51 -7.63 -11.40
C MET A 30 -0.38 -8.26 -10.56
N GLY A 31 0.70 -8.77 -11.18
CA GLY A 31 1.84 -9.37 -10.46
C GLY A 31 1.54 -10.66 -9.68
N ALA A 32 0.41 -11.31 -9.96
CA ALA A 32 -0.14 -12.47 -9.25
C ALA A 32 -0.05 -13.80 -10.02
N SER A 33 0.41 -13.78 -11.27
CA SER A 33 0.53 -14.98 -12.13
C SER A 33 1.63 -15.93 -11.65
N LYS A 34 1.40 -17.24 -11.85
CA LYS A 34 2.39 -18.30 -11.62
C LYS A 34 3.23 -18.67 -12.84
N TYR A 35 2.90 -18.13 -14.02
CA TYR A 35 3.44 -18.60 -15.30
C TYR A 35 4.12 -17.53 -16.17
N GLN A 36 3.88 -16.25 -15.86
CA GLN A 36 4.41 -15.11 -16.60
C GLN A 36 4.56 -13.94 -15.62
N THR A 37 5.72 -13.28 -15.60
CA THR A 37 5.93 -12.09 -14.76
C THR A 37 5.29 -10.84 -15.37
N ARG A 38 5.19 -9.75 -14.60
CA ARG A 38 4.66 -8.48 -15.15
C ARG A 38 5.62 -7.90 -16.19
N THR A 39 6.93 -8.01 -15.97
CA THR A 39 7.97 -7.62 -16.94
C THR A 39 7.95 -8.49 -18.20
N ASP A 40 7.67 -9.79 -18.11
CA ASP A 40 7.49 -10.64 -19.30
C ASP A 40 6.29 -10.17 -20.14
N LEU A 41 5.17 -9.84 -19.48
CA LEU A 41 3.97 -9.33 -20.17
C LEU A 41 4.22 -7.96 -20.82
N LEU A 42 4.91 -7.04 -20.12
CA LEU A 42 5.35 -5.76 -20.69
C LEU A 42 6.24 -5.98 -21.91
N THR A 43 7.21 -6.88 -21.82
CA THR A 43 8.14 -7.21 -22.92
C THR A 43 7.39 -7.80 -24.12
N MET A 44 6.47 -8.75 -23.90
CA MET A 44 5.65 -9.35 -24.94
C MET A 44 4.76 -8.30 -25.65
N LYS A 45 4.07 -7.43 -24.88
CA LYS A 45 3.20 -6.38 -25.45
C LYS A 45 4.00 -5.26 -26.12
N LYS A 46 5.22 -4.93 -25.65
CA LYS A 46 6.09 -3.88 -26.24
C LYS A 46 6.76 -4.32 -27.54
N THR A 47 7.15 -5.60 -27.63
CA THR A 47 7.86 -6.16 -28.81
C THR A 47 6.92 -6.78 -29.84
N GLY A 48 5.73 -7.24 -29.43
CA GLY A 48 4.86 -8.09 -30.25
C GLY A 48 5.37 -9.53 -30.40
N ILE A 49 6.48 -9.90 -29.74
CA ILE A 49 7.09 -11.23 -29.82
C ILE A 49 6.48 -12.12 -28.74
N VAL A 50 5.71 -13.12 -29.15
CA VAL A 50 5.19 -14.18 -28.29
C VAL A 50 6.18 -15.35 -28.29
N PRO A 51 6.57 -15.91 -27.12
CA PRO A 51 7.42 -17.09 -27.06
C PRO A 51 6.83 -18.30 -27.79
N GLU A 52 7.66 -19.11 -28.44
CA GLU A 52 7.22 -20.36 -29.08
C GLU A 52 6.69 -21.35 -28.04
N VAL A 53 5.52 -21.95 -28.33
CA VAL A 53 4.92 -22.99 -27.48
C VAL A 53 5.71 -24.28 -27.65
N THR A 54 6.43 -24.70 -26.60
CA THR A 54 7.15 -25.98 -26.63
C THR A 54 6.18 -27.17 -26.74
N PRO A 55 6.59 -28.32 -27.31
CA PRO A 55 5.74 -29.51 -27.39
C PRO A 55 5.18 -29.97 -26.02
N ALA A 56 5.91 -29.70 -24.93
CA ALA A 56 5.46 -29.99 -23.57
C ALA A 56 4.35 -29.04 -23.09
N GLN A 57 4.40 -27.76 -23.47
CA GLN A 57 3.31 -26.80 -23.19
C GLN A 57 2.09 -27.11 -24.07
N GLN A 58 2.28 -27.43 -25.35
CA GLN A 58 1.18 -27.81 -26.24
C GLN A 58 0.42 -29.02 -25.70
N ALA A 59 1.12 -30.09 -25.29
CA ALA A 59 0.49 -31.26 -24.69
C ALA A 59 -0.24 -30.98 -23.35
N ILE A 60 0.09 -29.89 -22.65
CA ILE A 60 -0.66 -29.44 -21.47
C ILE A 60 -1.93 -28.69 -21.90
N PHE A 61 -1.86 -27.85 -22.95
CA PHE A 61 -3.02 -27.16 -23.52
C PHE A 61 -4.01 -28.13 -24.16
N ASP A 62 -3.55 -29.07 -24.99
CA ASP A 62 -4.37 -30.11 -25.63
C ASP A 62 -5.16 -30.91 -24.59
N ARG A 63 -4.48 -31.33 -23.51
CA ARG A 63 -5.12 -32.01 -22.39
C ARG A 63 -6.10 -31.10 -21.63
N GLY A 64 -5.81 -29.80 -21.52
CA GLY A 64 -6.72 -28.82 -20.93
C GLY A 64 -8.07 -28.80 -21.64
N HIS A 65 -8.07 -28.48 -22.94
CA HIS A 65 -9.28 -28.45 -23.78
C HIS A 65 -10.01 -29.81 -23.75
N ALA A 66 -9.30 -30.94 -23.84
CA ALA A 66 -9.94 -32.25 -23.75
C ALA A 66 -10.64 -32.51 -22.40
N THR A 67 -10.09 -32.03 -21.28
CA THR A 67 -10.74 -32.14 -19.96
C THR A 67 -11.85 -31.11 -19.75
N GLU A 68 -11.79 -29.97 -20.43
CA GLU A 68 -12.82 -28.93 -20.45
C GLU A 68 -14.06 -29.42 -21.24
N GLU A 69 -13.87 -29.97 -22.44
CA GLU A 69 -14.92 -30.60 -23.26
C GLU A 69 -15.63 -31.73 -22.50
N LEU A 70 -14.89 -32.57 -21.77
CA LEU A 70 -15.47 -33.64 -20.93
C LEU A 70 -16.16 -33.12 -19.66
N ALA A 71 -15.70 -32.01 -19.10
CA ALA A 71 -16.30 -31.42 -17.90
C ALA A 71 -17.58 -30.61 -18.20
N ARG A 72 -17.70 -30.03 -19.40
CA ARG A 72 -18.82 -29.17 -19.80
C ARG A 72 -20.19 -29.83 -19.59
N PRO A 73 -20.47 -31.06 -20.07
CA PRO A 73 -21.76 -31.73 -19.82
C PRO A 73 -22.10 -31.91 -18.33
N LEU A 74 -21.09 -32.08 -17.47
CA LEU A 74 -21.29 -32.20 -16.02
C LEU A 74 -21.68 -30.85 -15.39
N VAL A 75 -21.20 -29.74 -15.96
CA VAL A 75 -21.64 -28.39 -15.58
C VAL A 75 -23.04 -28.10 -16.11
N GLU A 76 -23.32 -28.47 -17.36
CA GLU A 76 -24.63 -28.28 -18.01
C GLU A 76 -25.74 -29.04 -17.26
N GLU A 77 -25.50 -30.30 -16.86
CA GLU A 77 -26.42 -31.07 -15.99
C GLU A 77 -26.61 -30.41 -14.62
N MET A 78 -25.54 -29.83 -14.06
CA MET A 78 -25.57 -29.17 -12.74
C MET A 78 -26.31 -27.83 -12.73
N ILE A 79 -26.22 -27.03 -13.80
CA ILE A 79 -26.89 -25.71 -13.88
C ILE A 79 -28.26 -25.78 -14.58
N GLY A 80 -28.51 -26.82 -15.40
CA GLY A 80 -29.75 -26.98 -16.17
C GLY A 80 -29.79 -26.23 -17.50
N GLU A 81 -28.64 -25.76 -17.99
CA GLU A 81 -28.50 -24.93 -19.20
C GLU A 81 -27.26 -25.31 -20.00
N GLU A 82 -27.30 -25.12 -21.32
CA GLU A 82 -26.20 -25.38 -22.27
C GLU A 82 -25.12 -24.27 -22.22
N LEU A 83 -23.85 -24.65 -22.40
CA LEU A 83 -22.68 -23.77 -22.24
C LEU A 83 -21.86 -23.65 -23.53
N TYR A 84 -21.94 -22.48 -24.16
CA TYR A 84 -21.28 -22.19 -25.44
C TYR A 84 -19.93 -21.49 -25.23
N PRO A 85 -18.81 -21.97 -25.79
CA PRO A 85 -17.54 -21.24 -25.76
C PRO A 85 -17.67 -19.91 -26.48
N ILE A 86 -17.30 -18.80 -25.85
CA ILE A 86 -17.43 -17.45 -26.43
C ILE A 86 -16.17 -16.61 -26.26
N VAL A 87 -15.99 -15.68 -27.20
CA VAL A 87 -14.90 -14.70 -27.21
C VAL A 87 -15.53 -13.31 -27.30
N GLY A 88 -15.27 -12.48 -26.30
CA GLY A 88 -15.89 -11.18 -26.13
C GLY A 88 -14.88 -10.06 -25.92
N THR A 89 -15.22 -8.83 -26.33
CA THR A 89 -14.48 -7.62 -25.98
C THR A 89 -15.36 -6.56 -25.32
N SER A 90 -14.70 -5.66 -24.57
CA SER A 90 -15.29 -4.45 -23.99
C SER A 90 -14.19 -3.40 -23.85
N GLY A 91 -14.24 -2.32 -24.63
CA GLY A 91 -13.12 -1.37 -24.73
C GLY A 91 -11.85 -2.03 -25.29
N ASN A 92 -10.71 -1.83 -24.62
CA ASN A 92 -9.42 -2.48 -24.88
C ASN A 92 -9.30 -3.88 -24.22
N LEU A 93 -10.31 -4.34 -23.48
CA LEU A 93 -10.32 -5.64 -22.81
C LEU A 93 -10.94 -6.74 -23.68
N LEU A 94 -10.36 -7.93 -23.60
CA LEU A 94 -10.86 -9.17 -24.20
C LEU A 94 -11.04 -10.25 -23.12
N ALA A 95 -12.08 -11.05 -23.25
CA ALA A 95 -12.26 -12.29 -22.52
C ALA A 95 -12.49 -13.43 -23.52
N SER A 96 -11.75 -14.51 -23.33
CA SER A 96 -12.12 -15.83 -23.84
C SER A 96 -12.72 -16.59 -22.66
N MET A 97 -13.84 -17.27 -22.86
CA MET A 97 -14.57 -17.96 -21.80
C MET A 97 -14.88 -19.37 -22.27
N ASP A 98 -14.57 -20.35 -21.44
CA ASP A 98 -14.69 -21.76 -21.79
C ASP A 98 -16.16 -22.13 -22.03
N GLY A 99 -17.10 -21.50 -21.30
CA GLY A 99 -18.51 -21.47 -21.68
C GLY A 99 -19.27 -20.24 -21.18
N ALA A 100 -20.45 -20.03 -21.75
CA ALA A 100 -21.48 -19.11 -21.27
C ALA A 100 -22.88 -19.65 -21.63
N THR A 101 -23.87 -19.34 -20.80
CA THR A 101 -25.29 -19.59 -21.09
C THR A 101 -25.77 -18.77 -22.30
N MET A 102 -26.91 -19.15 -22.89
CA MET A 102 -27.50 -18.42 -24.03
C MET A 102 -27.81 -16.94 -23.70
N LEU A 103 -28.08 -16.61 -22.43
CA LEU A 103 -28.30 -15.23 -21.98
C LEU A 103 -26.98 -14.50 -21.62
N GLY A 104 -25.88 -15.23 -21.40
CA GLY A 104 -24.60 -14.68 -20.99
C GLY A 104 -24.54 -14.19 -19.54
N ASP A 105 -25.45 -14.68 -18.68
CA ASP A 105 -25.55 -14.35 -17.25
C ASP A 105 -24.68 -15.26 -16.36
N THR A 106 -24.45 -16.50 -16.79
CA THR A 106 -23.59 -17.49 -16.14
C THR A 106 -22.47 -17.91 -17.09
N LEU A 107 -21.22 -17.77 -16.64
CA LEU A 107 -20.03 -18.22 -17.35
C LEU A 107 -19.52 -19.57 -16.79
N PHE A 108 -18.66 -20.24 -17.55
CA PHE A 108 -17.92 -21.44 -17.17
C PHE A 108 -16.42 -21.24 -17.44
N GLU A 109 -15.59 -21.67 -16.48
CA GLU A 109 -14.13 -21.63 -16.53
C GLU A 109 -13.57 -22.95 -15.98
N HIS A 110 -12.65 -23.59 -16.70
CA HIS A 110 -12.08 -24.89 -16.38
C HIS A 110 -10.59 -24.83 -16.04
N LYS A 111 -10.14 -25.63 -15.07
CA LYS A 111 -8.72 -25.91 -14.83
C LYS A 111 -8.48 -27.41 -14.63
N LEU A 112 -7.35 -27.89 -15.17
CA LEU A 112 -6.85 -29.25 -14.93
C LEU A 112 -6.72 -29.57 -13.44
N TRP A 113 -7.05 -30.82 -13.07
CA TRP A 113 -6.99 -31.33 -11.69
C TRP A 113 -5.65 -31.04 -11.00
N ASN A 114 -5.71 -30.34 -9.88
CA ASN A 114 -4.56 -30.03 -9.03
C ASN A 114 -4.98 -29.98 -7.56
N GLU A 115 -4.41 -30.83 -6.70
CA GLU A 115 -4.82 -30.94 -5.28
C GLU A 115 -4.83 -29.60 -4.51
N ARG A 116 -3.93 -28.67 -4.84
CA ARG A 116 -3.90 -27.34 -4.20
C ARG A 116 -4.99 -26.40 -4.73
N LEU A 117 -5.45 -26.57 -5.98
CA LEU A 117 -6.61 -25.86 -6.50
C LEU A 117 -7.90 -26.50 -6.01
N VAL A 118 -7.97 -27.83 -5.95
CA VAL A 118 -9.08 -28.59 -5.36
C VAL A 118 -9.34 -28.18 -3.91
N ALA A 119 -8.29 -27.94 -3.12
CA ALA A 119 -8.41 -27.41 -1.77
C ALA A 119 -8.98 -25.97 -1.72
N GLN A 120 -8.55 -25.09 -2.63
CA GLN A 120 -9.05 -23.71 -2.74
C GLN A 120 -10.53 -23.67 -3.15
N VAL A 121 -10.90 -24.44 -4.17
CA VAL A 121 -12.29 -24.57 -4.66
C VAL A 121 -13.20 -25.10 -3.56
N ARG A 122 -12.79 -26.13 -2.82
CA ARG A 122 -13.54 -26.67 -1.66
C ARG A 122 -13.63 -25.70 -0.48
N ALA A 123 -12.74 -24.72 -0.38
CA ALA A 123 -12.79 -23.68 0.64
C ALA A 123 -13.60 -22.44 0.21
N GLY A 124 -13.91 -22.30 -1.08
CA GLY A 124 -14.45 -21.06 -1.66
C GLY A 124 -13.44 -19.92 -1.77
N GLU A 125 -12.15 -20.19 -1.56
CA GLU A 125 -11.08 -19.19 -1.48
C GLU A 125 -10.07 -19.37 -2.63
N LEU A 126 -10.32 -18.69 -3.75
CA LEU A 126 -9.34 -18.62 -4.86
C LEU A 126 -8.24 -17.59 -4.57
N GLU A 127 -7.00 -17.97 -4.86
CA GLU A 127 -5.85 -17.06 -4.91
C GLU A 127 -5.94 -16.09 -6.12
N ALA A 128 -5.20 -14.97 -6.04
CA ALA A 128 -5.18 -13.90 -7.06
C ALA A 128 -4.74 -14.34 -8.47
N HIS A 129 -4.04 -15.48 -8.58
CA HIS A 129 -3.70 -16.08 -9.86
C HIS A 129 -4.92 -16.44 -10.71
N TYR A 130 -6.05 -16.81 -10.07
CA TYR A 130 -7.29 -17.17 -10.77
C TYR A 130 -8.31 -16.03 -10.79
N TYR A 131 -8.60 -15.40 -9.65
CA TYR A 131 -9.75 -14.48 -9.60
C TYR A 131 -9.61 -13.23 -10.47
N TRP A 132 -8.39 -12.77 -10.80
CA TRP A 132 -8.23 -11.64 -11.74
C TRP A 132 -8.68 -11.96 -13.16
N GLN A 133 -8.60 -13.23 -13.59
CA GLN A 133 -9.18 -13.66 -14.86
C GLN A 133 -10.71 -13.62 -14.80
N LEU A 134 -11.30 -14.14 -13.70
CA LEU A 134 -12.75 -14.20 -13.50
C LEU A 134 -13.38 -12.80 -13.45
N GLU A 135 -12.77 -11.88 -12.70
CA GLU A 135 -13.18 -10.47 -12.64
C GLU A 135 -13.16 -9.79 -14.02
N GLN A 136 -12.18 -10.12 -14.88
CA GLN A 136 -12.17 -9.60 -16.25
C GLN A 136 -13.22 -10.25 -17.14
N GLN A 137 -13.46 -11.55 -17.01
CA GLN A 137 -14.54 -12.24 -17.75
C GLN A 137 -15.91 -11.65 -17.38
N LEU A 138 -16.18 -11.45 -16.09
CA LEU A 138 -17.39 -10.78 -15.57
C LEU A 138 -17.52 -9.32 -16.03
N LEU A 139 -16.41 -8.56 -16.09
CA LEU A 139 -16.38 -7.18 -16.59
C LEU A 139 -16.63 -7.08 -18.10
N VAL A 140 -16.07 -8.01 -18.91
CA VAL A 140 -16.21 -7.99 -20.37
C VAL A 140 -17.58 -8.47 -20.83
N SER A 141 -18.09 -9.55 -20.22
CA SER A 141 -19.41 -10.12 -20.50
C SER A 141 -20.54 -9.22 -20.01
N GLY A 142 -20.50 -8.85 -18.72
CA GLY A 142 -21.66 -8.36 -17.96
C GLY A 142 -22.37 -9.45 -17.14
N ALA A 143 -21.83 -10.68 -17.11
CA ALA A 143 -22.40 -11.82 -16.39
C ALA A 143 -22.45 -11.60 -14.87
N GLU A 144 -23.37 -12.33 -14.21
CA GLU A 144 -23.57 -12.28 -12.75
C GLU A 144 -22.60 -13.21 -12.01
N ARG A 145 -22.24 -14.34 -12.61
CA ARG A 145 -21.39 -15.38 -11.97
C ARG A 145 -20.54 -16.18 -12.97
N VAL A 146 -19.50 -16.82 -12.45
CA VAL A 146 -18.71 -17.87 -13.13
C VAL A 146 -18.81 -19.17 -12.33
N ILE A 147 -19.11 -20.28 -13.00
CA ILE A 147 -18.89 -21.61 -12.47
C ILE A 147 -17.43 -22.00 -12.74
N PHE A 148 -16.62 -21.97 -11.69
CA PHE A 148 -15.20 -22.29 -11.76
C PHE A 148 -14.97 -23.76 -11.38
N VAL A 149 -14.41 -24.55 -12.30
CA VAL A 149 -14.25 -26.00 -12.17
C VAL A 149 -12.76 -26.38 -12.13
N CYS A 150 -12.40 -27.30 -11.24
CA CYS A 150 -11.15 -28.03 -11.30
C CYS A 150 -11.45 -29.53 -11.50
N SER A 151 -11.10 -30.09 -12.67
CA SER A 151 -11.36 -31.50 -12.98
C SER A 151 -10.32 -32.16 -13.90
N ASP A 152 -10.36 -33.49 -14.02
CA ASP A 152 -9.71 -34.23 -15.12
C ASP A 152 -10.70 -34.77 -16.15
N GLY A 153 -11.89 -34.15 -16.24
CA GLY A 153 -12.98 -34.55 -17.12
C GLY A 153 -13.87 -35.68 -16.57
N THR A 154 -13.56 -36.24 -15.40
CA THR A 154 -14.34 -37.33 -14.78
C THR A 154 -15.23 -36.83 -13.62
N PRO A 155 -16.41 -37.42 -13.39
CA PRO A 155 -17.24 -37.12 -12.21
C PRO A 155 -16.53 -37.40 -10.87
N GLU A 156 -15.70 -38.44 -10.81
CA GLU A 156 -14.95 -38.84 -9.61
C GLU A 156 -13.93 -37.78 -9.16
N LYS A 157 -13.47 -36.96 -10.10
CA LYS A 157 -12.56 -35.82 -9.87
C LYS A 157 -13.12 -34.56 -10.49
N PHE A 158 -14.35 -34.25 -10.11
CA PHE A 158 -14.98 -32.98 -10.38
C PHE A 158 -15.11 -32.19 -9.07
N VAL A 159 -14.56 -30.99 -9.00
CA VAL A 159 -14.93 -30.00 -7.98
C VAL A 159 -15.20 -28.65 -8.64
N HIS A 160 -16.17 -27.93 -8.11
CA HIS A 160 -16.58 -26.64 -8.63
C HIS A 160 -16.85 -25.66 -7.48
N MET A 161 -16.85 -24.37 -7.79
CA MET A 161 -17.43 -23.33 -6.95
C MET A 161 -18.11 -22.28 -7.82
N GLU A 162 -19.08 -21.56 -7.27
CA GLU A 162 -19.58 -20.34 -7.88
C GLU A 162 -18.67 -19.17 -7.47
N TYR A 163 -18.32 -18.32 -8.44
CA TYR A 163 -17.60 -17.07 -8.24
C TYR A 163 -18.47 -15.90 -8.72
N GLN A 164 -18.66 -14.90 -7.84
CA GLN A 164 -19.40 -13.67 -8.13
C GLN A 164 -18.44 -12.46 -8.06
N PRO A 165 -18.73 -11.34 -8.75
CA PRO A 165 -17.91 -10.12 -8.69
C PRO A 165 -17.73 -9.62 -7.25
N VAL A 166 -16.48 -9.41 -6.81
CA VAL A 166 -16.20 -8.88 -5.47
C VAL A 166 -16.04 -7.37 -5.55
N ALA A 167 -16.84 -6.64 -4.76
CA ALA A 167 -16.83 -5.18 -4.72
C ALA A 167 -15.41 -4.60 -4.53
N GLY A 168 -15.02 -3.65 -5.39
CA GLY A 168 -13.69 -3.06 -5.41
C GLY A 168 -12.68 -3.80 -6.30
N ARG A 169 -12.89 -5.06 -6.69
CA ARG A 169 -11.96 -5.79 -7.57
C ARG A 169 -12.05 -5.32 -9.03
N ARG A 170 -13.26 -5.08 -9.53
CA ARG A 170 -13.49 -4.53 -10.89
C ARG A 170 -12.76 -3.19 -11.08
N GLU A 171 -12.81 -2.33 -10.07
CA GLU A 171 -12.15 -1.03 -10.04
C GLU A 171 -10.62 -1.17 -9.99
N GLN A 172 -10.10 -2.08 -9.16
CA GLN A 172 -8.67 -2.42 -9.11
C GLN A 172 -8.15 -3.00 -10.42
N LEU A 173 -8.92 -3.84 -11.10
CA LEU A 173 -8.56 -4.43 -12.39
C LEU A 173 -8.46 -3.37 -13.49
N VAL A 174 -9.43 -2.45 -13.57
CA VAL A 174 -9.42 -1.35 -14.55
C VAL A 174 -8.27 -0.38 -14.28
N ALA A 175 -8.06 0.02 -13.02
CA ALA A 175 -6.91 0.84 -12.63
C ALA A 175 -5.57 0.12 -12.86
N GLY A 176 -5.55 -1.22 -12.73
CA GLY A 176 -4.40 -2.06 -13.07
C GLY A 176 -4.03 -2.01 -14.55
N TRP A 177 -5.02 -2.17 -15.45
CA TRP A 177 -4.77 -2.05 -16.88
C TRP A 177 -4.36 -0.63 -17.29
N ALA A 178 -4.96 0.41 -16.70
CA ALA A 178 -4.52 1.79 -16.93
C ALA A 178 -3.06 2.01 -16.51
N GLN A 179 -2.67 1.52 -15.33
CA GLN A 179 -1.27 1.59 -14.88
C GLN A 179 -0.33 0.76 -15.77
N PHE A 180 -0.81 -0.36 -16.30
CA PHE A 180 -0.07 -1.18 -17.25
C PHE A 180 0.10 -0.47 -18.61
N GLU A 181 -0.88 0.31 -19.08
CA GLU A 181 -0.74 1.16 -20.28
C GLU A 181 0.29 2.28 -20.07
N GLU A 182 0.29 2.96 -18.92
CA GLU A 182 1.31 3.96 -18.56
C GLU A 182 2.73 3.35 -18.50
N ASP A 183 2.86 2.22 -17.80
CA ASP A 183 4.14 1.53 -17.66
C ASP A 183 4.59 0.98 -19.03
N LEU A 184 3.69 0.42 -19.85
CA LEU A 184 4.00 -0.04 -21.22
C LEU A 184 4.43 1.10 -22.14
N GLY A 185 3.85 2.30 -21.98
CA GLY A 185 4.28 3.50 -22.69
C GLY A 185 5.74 3.84 -22.39
N THR A 186 6.12 3.81 -21.11
CA THR A 186 7.47 4.16 -20.62
C THR A 186 8.49 3.01 -20.63
N PHE A 187 8.05 1.75 -20.77
CA PHE A 187 8.91 0.57 -20.67
C PHE A 187 9.98 0.49 -21.77
N GLU A 188 11.24 0.38 -21.38
CA GLU A 188 12.37 0.08 -22.27
C GLU A 188 12.72 -1.42 -22.18
N VAL A 189 12.79 -2.08 -23.34
CA VAL A 189 13.10 -3.51 -23.42
C VAL A 189 14.59 -3.72 -23.12
N GLN A 190 14.91 -4.26 -21.95
CA GLN A 190 16.26 -4.69 -21.59
C GLN A 190 16.59 -6.01 -22.31
N GLU A 191 17.79 -6.12 -22.89
CA GLU A 191 18.22 -7.37 -23.54
C GLU A 191 18.22 -8.53 -22.55
N ALA A 192 17.52 -9.62 -22.91
CA ALA A 192 17.40 -10.81 -22.09
C ALA A 192 18.78 -11.48 -21.90
N LYS A 193 19.31 -11.40 -20.68
CA LYS A 193 20.60 -12.00 -20.34
C LYS A 193 20.45 -13.51 -20.19
N VAL A 194 21.21 -14.25 -21.00
CA VAL A 194 21.26 -15.72 -21.00
C VAL A 194 21.49 -16.27 -19.59
N GLU A 195 20.83 -17.39 -19.24
CA GLU A 195 20.98 -18.07 -17.95
C GLU A 195 22.45 -18.18 -17.52
N VAL A 196 22.82 -17.43 -16.48
CA VAL A 196 24.24 -17.34 -16.13
C VAL A 196 24.67 -18.51 -15.25
N THR A 197 25.21 -19.55 -15.88
CA THR A 197 26.10 -20.48 -15.20
C THR A 197 27.39 -19.75 -14.84
N GLY A 198 27.71 -19.69 -13.55
CA GLY A 198 28.92 -19.04 -13.04
C GLY A 198 30.19 -19.77 -13.47
N ALA A 199 31.09 -19.06 -14.15
CA ALA A 199 32.39 -19.57 -14.57
C ALA A 199 33.44 -19.35 -13.45
N ALA A 200 34.08 -20.43 -13.02
CA ALA A 200 35.30 -20.36 -12.22
C ALA A 200 36.53 -20.17 -13.12
N PRO A 201 37.67 -19.69 -12.59
CA PRO A 201 38.92 -19.64 -13.35
C PRO A 201 39.40 -21.03 -13.79
N ASP A 202 40.24 -21.07 -14.83
CA ASP A 202 40.89 -22.31 -15.28
C ASP A 202 41.63 -23.01 -14.13
N GLN A 203 41.65 -24.33 -14.13
CA GLN A 203 42.35 -25.09 -13.09
C GLN A 203 43.86 -24.82 -13.16
N LEU A 204 44.46 -24.55 -12.01
CA LEU A 204 45.91 -24.41 -11.91
C LEU A 204 46.62 -25.70 -12.39
N PRO A 205 47.74 -25.59 -13.13
CA PRO A 205 48.47 -26.76 -13.61
C PRO A 205 48.95 -27.65 -12.47
N ALA A 206 49.08 -28.95 -12.70
CA ALA A 206 49.49 -29.89 -11.65
C ALA A 206 50.88 -29.53 -11.08
N LEU A 207 50.94 -29.31 -9.76
CA LEU A 207 52.19 -29.09 -9.03
C LEU A 207 52.96 -30.41 -8.92
N ARG A 208 54.17 -30.46 -9.48
CA ARG A 208 55.08 -31.62 -9.43
C ARG A 208 56.26 -31.31 -8.53
N ILE A 209 56.51 -32.22 -7.59
CA ILE A 209 57.60 -32.16 -6.62
C ILE A 209 58.17 -33.58 -6.50
N ASP A 210 59.39 -33.79 -7.00
CA ASP A 210 60.09 -35.07 -6.87
C ASP A 210 61.10 -34.97 -5.71
N VAL A 211 61.00 -35.87 -4.72
CA VAL A 211 61.79 -35.81 -3.47
C VAL A 211 62.47 -37.16 -3.18
N THR A 212 63.79 -37.14 -3.01
CA THR A 212 64.58 -38.28 -2.50
C THR A 212 65.75 -37.75 -1.67
N GLY A 213 65.54 -37.50 -0.37
CA GLY A 213 66.53 -36.88 0.53
C GLY A 213 66.77 -35.38 0.28
N MET A 214 66.47 -34.90 -0.92
CA MET A 214 66.43 -33.50 -1.34
C MET A 214 65.41 -33.39 -2.49
N VAL A 215 64.95 -32.18 -2.83
CA VAL A 215 64.16 -31.96 -4.06
C VAL A 215 65.07 -32.20 -5.27
N THR A 216 64.68 -33.13 -6.15
CA THR A 216 65.45 -33.49 -7.35
C THR A 216 64.94 -32.81 -8.61
N ALA A 217 63.62 -32.56 -8.70
CA ALA A 217 63.00 -31.74 -9.73
C ALA A 217 61.68 -31.13 -9.23
N SER A 218 61.32 -29.95 -9.74
CA SER A 218 60.02 -29.32 -9.50
C SER A 218 59.66 -28.31 -10.59
N ASN A 219 58.36 -28.08 -10.81
CA ASN A 219 57.83 -27.02 -11.68
C ASN A 219 57.41 -25.75 -10.91
N LEU A 220 57.87 -25.61 -9.66
CA LEU A 220 57.41 -24.62 -8.68
C LEU A 220 57.36 -23.16 -9.19
N ASP A 221 58.42 -22.65 -9.81
CA ASP A 221 58.46 -21.24 -10.23
C ASP A 221 57.46 -20.94 -11.36
N ALA A 222 57.30 -21.89 -12.30
CA ALA A 222 56.31 -21.80 -13.37
C ALA A 222 54.87 -21.92 -12.82
N PHE A 223 54.66 -22.84 -11.87
CA PHE A 223 53.37 -22.97 -11.15
C PHE A 223 53.04 -21.69 -10.38
N LYS A 224 54.00 -21.11 -9.65
CA LYS A 224 53.82 -19.87 -8.88
C LYS A 224 53.52 -18.68 -9.79
N ALA A 225 54.27 -18.50 -10.87
CA ALA A 225 54.01 -17.44 -11.84
C ALA A 225 52.61 -17.56 -12.46
N HIS A 226 52.20 -18.77 -12.85
CA HIS A 226 50.86 -19.02 -13.40
C HIS A 226 49.76 -18.78 -12.35
N ALA A 227 49.92 -19.29 -11.12
CA ALA A 227 48.91 -19.16 -10.07
C ALA A 227 48.69 -17.69 -9.68
N LEU A 228 49.76 -16.92 -9.48
CA LEU A 228 49.67 -15.48 -9.18
C LEU A 228 49.05 -14.70 -10.35
N GLY A 229 49.32 -15.09 -11.60
CA GLY A 229 48.66 -14.52 -12.78
C GLY A 229 47.15 -14.77 -12.82
N VAL A 230 46.72 -16.02 -12.58
CA VAL A 230 45.29 -16.38 -12.52
C VAL A 230 44.57 -15.64 -11.37
N ILE A 231 45.16 -15.62 -10.16
CA ILE A 231 44.56 -14.95 -9.00
C ILE A 231 44.51 -13.42 -9.19
N GLY A 232 45.52 -12.84 -9.86
CA GLY A 232 45.55 -11.42 -10.20
C GLY A 232 44.49 -10.99 -11.21
N ASN A 233 44.06 -11.89 -12.09
CA ASN A 233 43.04 -11.65 -13.12
C ASN A 233 41.58 -11.85 -12.64
N ILE A 234 41.37 -12.24 -11.37
CA ILE A 234 40.02 -12.42 -10.81
C ILE A 234 39.27 -11.07 -10.76
N ASN A 235 38.12 -11.00 -11.44
CA ASN A 235 37.30 -9.79 -11.48
C ASN A 235 36.78 -9.40 -10.08
N THR A 236 36.98 -8.13 -9.71
CA THR A 236 36.48 -7.52 -8.47
C THR A 236 35.43 -6.43 -8.72
N GLN A 237 35.13 -6.12 -9.99
CA GLN A 237 34.10 -5.16 -10.39
C GLN A 237 32.80 -5.90 -10.67
N LEU A 238 31.89 -5.90 -9.70
CA LEU A 238 30.64 -6.66 -9.75
C LEU A 238 29.45 -5.73 -10.10
N SER A 239 28.76 -6.03 -11.20
CA SER A 239 27.74 -5.17 -11.79
C SER A 239 26.50 -5.91 -12.32
N THR A 240 26.65 -7.16 -12.74
CA THR A 240 25.62 -8.00 -13.35
C THR A 240 25.43 -9.30 -12.58
N ASP A 241 24.29 -9.98 -12.77
CA ASP A 241 24.10 -11.35 -12.25
C ASP A 241 25.19 -12.32 -12.75
N LYS A 242 25.80 -12.06 -13.92
CA LYS A 242 26.98 -12.81 -14.37
C LYS A 242 28.18 -12.62 -13.44
N ASP A 243 28.54 -11.37 -13.15
CA ASP A 243 29.66 -11.08 -12.27
C ASP A 243 29.46 -11.73 -10.89
N PHE A 244 28.22 -11.77 -10.39
CA PHE A 244 27.90 -12.44 -9.12
C PHE A 244 27.96 -13.96 -9.17
N ALA A 245 27.48 -14.59 -10.25
CA ALA A 245 27.58 -16.04 -10.42
C ALA A 245 29.03 -16.50 -10.62
N ASP A 246 29.79 -15.78 -11.45
CA ASP A 246 31.22 -16.01 -11.66
C ASP A 246 32.01 -15.78 -10.35
N ALA A 247 31.66 -14.76 -9.57
CA ALA A 247 32.31 -14.50 -8.28
C ALA A 247 31.96 -15.54 -7.21
N ASP A 248 30.69 -15.97 -7.09
CA ASP A 248 30.28 -17.05 -6.18
C ASP A 248 31.00 -18.37 -6.56
N ALA A 249 31.15 -18.67 -7.86
CA ALA A 249 31.92 -19.82 -8.35
C ALA A 249 33.43 -19.68 -8.08
N THR A 250 33.99 -18.49 -8.26
CA THR A 250 35.40 -18.18 -8.01
C THR A 250 35.76 -18.27 -6.52
N VAL A 251 34.88 -17.82 -5.61
CA VAL A 251 35.07 -18.00 -4.16
C VAL A 251 35.17 -19.48 -3.78
N LYS A 252 34.34 -20.34 -4.39
CA LYS A 252 34.44 -21.81 -4.21
C LYS A 252 35.75 -22.38 -4.78
N TRP A 253 36.12 -21.99 -6.00
CA TRP A 253 37.37 -22.40 -6.65
C TRP A 253 38.60 -22.03 -5.81
N CYS A 254 38.65 -20.82 -5.25
CA CYS A 254 39.74 -20.39 -4.36
C CYS A 254 39.84 -21.28 -3.10
N SER A 255 38.70 -21.71 -2.53
CA SER A 255 38.71 -22.65 -1.39
C SER A 255 39.27 -24.02 -1.79
N GLU A 256 38.88 -24.55 -2.95
CA GLU A 256 39.42 -25.81 -3.48
C GLU A 256 40.92 -25.72 -3.82
N VAL A 257 41.42 -24.53 -4.17
CA VAL A 257 42.85 -24.26 -4.36
C VAL A 257 43.59 -24.16 -3.03
N GLU A 258 43.02 -23.46 -2.02
CA GLU A 258 43.57 -23.42 -0.65
C GLU A 258 43.75 -24.84 -0.07
N ASP A 259 42.75 -25.71 -0.21
CA ASP A 259 42.82 -27.10 0.26
C ASP A 259 43.86 -27.94 -0.49
N LYS A 260 43.97 -27.80 -1.82
CA LYS A 260 45.00 -28.48 -2.64
C LYS A 260 46.42 -28.04 -2.28
N LEU A 261 46.64 -26.74 -2.08
CA LEU A 261 47.93 -26.19 -1.66
C LEU A 261 48.33 -26.68 -0.26
N LYS A 262 47.38 -26.71 0.68
CA LYS A 262 47.58 -27.28 2.02
C LYS A 262 47.98 -28.75 1.94
N ALA A 263 47.24 -29.57 1.19
CA ALA A 263 47.54 -31.00 1.03
C ALA A 263 48.92 -31.24 0.41
N ALA A 264 49.33 -30.43 -0.58
CA ALA A 264 50.66 -30.50 -1.17
C ALA A 264 51.78 -30.16 -0.16
N LYS A 265 51.56 -29.18 0.73
CA LYS A 265 52.49 -28.84 1.82
C LYS A 265 52.58 -29.94 2.87
N GLU A 266 51.45 -30.52 3.29
CA GLU A 266 51.41 -31.65 4.23
C GLU A 266 52.11 -32.90 3.66
N HIS A 267 51.93 -33.19 2.37
CA HIS A 267 52.65 -34.25 1.68
C HIS A 267 54.18 -33.99 1.66
N ALA A 268 54.61 -32.79 1.29
CA ALA A 268 56.04 -32.43 1.25
C ALA A 268 56.71 -32.44 2.64
N LEU A 269 56.00 -32.01 3.69
CA LEU A 269 56.46 -32.08 5.09
C LEU A 269 56.75 -33.52 5.56
N SER A 270 56.14 -34.54 4.95
CA SER A 270 56.39 -35.94 5.30
C SER A 270 57.72 -36.50 4.77
N GLN A 271 58.43 -35.78 3.89
CA GLN A 271 59.51 -36.37 3.08
C GLN A 271 60.95 -35.93 3.42
N THR A 272 61.22 -34.70 3.91
CA THR A 272 62.57 -34.29 4.38
C THR A 272 62.64 -32.99 5.21
N GLU A 273 63.75 -32.78 5.91
CA GLU A 273 64.01 -31.64 6.82
C GLU A 273 64.35 -30.29 6.16
N SER A 274 64.71 -30.22 4.87
CA SER A 274 65.31 -29.01 4.26
C SER A 274 64.61 -28.54 2.97
N ILE A 275 63.37 -28.06 3.08
CA ILE A 275 62.55 -27.61 1.92
C ILE A 275 61.92 -26.21 2.07
N ASP A 276 62.62 -25.28 2.74
CA ASP A 276 62.19 -23.90 3.03
C ASP A 276 61.63 -23.12 1.82
N VAL A 277 62.28 -23.20 0.66
CA VAL A 277 61.87 -22.47 -0.56
C VAL A 277 60.51 -22.95 -1.10
N LEU A 278 60.24 -24.27 -1.03
CA LEU A 278 58.96 -24.84 -1.45
C LEU A 278 57.83 -24.39 -0.52
N PHE A 279 58.06 -24.44 0.80
CA PHE A 279 57.06 -24.02 1.77
C PHE A 279 56.72 -22.54 1.63
N LYS A 280 57.71 -21.66 1.49
CA LYS A 280 57.50 -20.24 1.19
C LYS A 280 56.69 -20.01 -0.08
N ALA A 281 57.02 -20.70 -1.17
CA ALA A 281 56.29 -20.56 -2.43
C ALA A 281 54.83 -21.06 -2.33
N ILE A 282 54.55 -22.15 -1.62
CA ILE A 282 53.18 -22.63 -1.38
C ILE A 282 52.42 -21.66 -0.46
N ASP A 283 53.06 -21.20 0.63
CA ASP A 283 52.45 -20.26 1.58
C ASP A 283 52.14 -18.90 0.93
N ASP A 284 52.99 -18.39 0.05
CA ASP A 284 52.75 -17.17 -0.74
C ASP A 284 51.47 -17.31 -1.59
N ILE A 285 51.33 -18.42 -2.34
CA ILE A 285 50.17 -18.65 -3.22
C ILE A 285 48.91 -18.91 -2.40
N ALA A 286 49.01 -19.62 -1.27
CA ALA A 286 47.88 -19.86 -0.37
C ALA A 286 47.41 -18.56 0.31
N ALA A 287 48.35 -17.69 0.72
CA ALA A 287 48.04 -16.39 1.27
C ALA A 287 47.41 -15.45 0.23
N GLU A 288 47.89 -15.46 -1.01
CA GLU A 288 47.31 -14.69 -2.12
C GLU A 288 45.90 -15.18 -2.49
N THR A 289 45.72 -16.49 -2.69
CA THR A 289 44.40 -17.12 -2.94
C THR A 289 43.40 -16.74 -1.84
N ARG A 290 43.80 -16.90 -0.58
CA ARG A 290 42.96 -16.58 0.59
C ARG A 290 42.66 -15.09 0.70
N ARG A 291 43.62 -14.21 0.37
CA ARG A 291 43.39 -12.76 0.35
C ARG A 291 42.34 -12.41 -0.70
N LYS A 292 42.51 -12.90 -1.94
CA LYS A 292 41.58 -12.63 -3.04
C LYS A 292 40.20 -13.24 -2.80
N ARG A 293 40.10 -14.43 -2.19
CA ARG A 293 38.81 -15.02 -1.78
C ARG A 293 38.10 -14.15 -0.76
N LEU A 294 38.77 -13.77 0.33
CA LEU A 294 38.16 -12.96 1.40
C LEU A 294 37.86 -11.51 0.97
N GLU A 295 38.55 -11.00 -0.06
CA GLU A 295 38.23 -9.76 -0.75
C GLU A 295 36.96 -9.92 -1.58
N LEU A 296 36.91 -10.93 -2.46
CA LEU A 296 35.78 -11.19 -3.34
C LEU A 296 34.49 -11.54 -2.58
N GLU A 297 34.57 -12.38 -1.54
CA GLU A 297 33.45 -12.73 -0.66
C GLU A 297 32.83 -11.49 0.01
N LYS A 298 33.65 -10.52 0.43
CA LYS A 298 33.18 -9.24 0.97
C LYS A 298 32.58 -8.34 -0.11
N LEU A 299 33.19 -8.26 -1.28
CA LEU A 299 32.69 -7.46 -2.41
C LEU A 299 31.34 -7.98 -2.90
N VAL A 300 31.21 -9.30 -3.09
CA VAL A 300 29.96 -9.99 -3.41
C VAL A 300 28.87 -9.62 -2.41
N LYS A 301 29.14 -9.77 -1.11
CA LYS A 301 28.16 -9.46 -0.07
C LYS A 301 27.78 -7.97 -0.08
N ALA A 302 28.76 -7.07 0.02
CA ALA A 302 28.52 -5.64 0.10
C ALA A 302 27.78 -5.11 -1.14
N ARG A 303 28.10 -5.61 -2.33
CA ARG A 303 27.43 -5.20 -3.58
C ARG A 303 26.02 -5.81 -3.71
N LYS A 304 25.78 -7.04 -3.26
CA LYS A 304 24.42 -7.63 -3.15
C LYS A 304 23.55 -6.86 -2.15
N ASP A 305 24.13 -6.40 -1.03
CA ASP A 305 23.42 -5.58 -0.02
C ASP A 305 23.13 -4.16 -0.55
N ILE A 306 24.07 -3.54 -1.28
CA ILE A 306 23.88 -2.24 -1.95
C ILE A 306 22.76 -2.33 -3.01
N ILE A 307 22.81 -3.28 -3.94
CA ILE A 307 21.82 -3.37 -5.03
C ILE A 307 20.40 -3.61 -4.50
N ARG A 308 20.23 -4.36 -3.40
CA ARG A 308 18.93 -4.47 -2.70
C ARG A 308 18.44 -3.13 -2.15
N SER A 309 19.35 -2.33 -1.62
CA SER A 309 19.04 -1.01 -1.05
C SER A 309 18.68 -0.02 -2.15
N ASP A 310 19.45 0.00 -3.24
CA ASP A 310 19.22 0.84 -4.41
C ASP A 310 17.83 0.56 -5.01
N ILE A 311 17.49 -0.70 -5.30
CA ILE A 311 16.18 -1.11 -5.85
C ILE A 311 15.02 -0.67 -4.94
N VAL A 312 15.15 -0.82 -3.62
CA VAL A 312 14.12 -0.40 -2.64
C VAL A 312 13.99 1.12 -2.60
N MET A 313 15.10 1.86 -2.69
CA MET A 313 15.10 3.32 -2.69
C MET A 313 14.54 3.91 -3.98
N ASP A 314 14.89 3.35 -5.13
CA ASP A 314 14.39 3.80 -6.44
C ASP A 314 12.88 3.53 -6.58
N ALA A 315 12.40 2.34 -6.18
CA ALA A 315 10.97 2.03 -6.20
C ALA A 315 10.16 2.90 -5.20
N ALA A 316 10.70 3.12 -3.99
CA ALA A 316 10.07 4.02 -3.01
C ALA A 316 10.03 5.48 -3.50
N LYS A 317 11.08 5.93 -4.20
CA LYS A 317 11.12 7.25 -4.82
C LYS A 317 10.12 7.35 -5.97
N ALA A 318 10.04 6.37 -6.87
CA ALA A 318 9.09 6.37 -7.98
C ALA A 318 7.62 6.43 -7.49
N LEU A 319 7.31 5.78 -6.36
CA LEU A 319 6.00 5.91 -5.71
C LEU A 319 5.75 7.32 -5.15
N GLN A 320 6.77 7.95 -4.53
CA GLN A 320 6.65 9.32 -4.03
C GLN A 320 6.48 10.33 -5.18
N ASP A 321 7.26 10.20 -6.26
CA ASP A 321 7.17 11.03 -7.46
C ASP A 321 5.78 10.89 -8.13
N HIS A 322 5.15 9.72 -8.08
CA HIS A 322 3.75 9.48 -8.53
C HIS A 322 2.72 10.15 -7.61
N ILE A 323 2.89 10.02 -6.29
CA ILE A 323 2.02 10.65 -5.29
C ILE A 323 2.07 12.19 -5.39
N ASP A 324 3.24 12.77 -5.69
CA ASP A 324 3.38 14.21 -5.84
C ASP A 324 2.83 14.74 -7.17
N GLN A 325 2.92 13.97 -8.25
CA GLN A 325 2.17 14.25 -9.49
C GLN A 325 0.65 14.25 -9.22
N ILE A 326 0.15 13.27 -8.46
CA ILE A 326 -1.26 13.25 -8.03
C ILE A 326 -1.59 14.49 -7.18
N ASN A 327 -0.77 14.85 -6.18
CA ASN A 327 -0.98 16.02 -5.31
C ASN A 327 -1.12 17.34 -6.10
N VAL A 328 -0.43 17.49 -7.23
CA VAL A 328 -0.59 18.63 -8.14
C VAL A 328 -2.01 18.66 -8.73
N THR A 329 -2.53 17.52 -9.20
CA THR A 329 -3.90 17.43 -9.76
C THR A 329 -5.00 17.73 -8.73
N LEU A 330 -4.73 17.54 -7.43
CA LEU A 330 -5.67 17.82 -6.33
C LEU A 330 -5.76 19.31 -5.95
N GLY A 331 -5.13 20.21 -6.72
CA GLY A 331 -5.27 21.65 -6.56
C GLY A 331 -4.52 22.23 -5.35
N GLY A 332 -3.48 21.54 -4.86
CA GLY A 332 -2.50 22.09 -3.92
C GLY A 332 -2.97 22.33 -2.48
N LYS A 333 -4.28 22.31 -2.19
CA LYS A 333 -4.83 22.36 -0.82
C LYS A 333 -4.96 20.99 -0.17
N ILE A 334 -5.47 20.01 -0.91
CA ILE A 334 -5.60 18.62 -0.44
C ILE A 334 -4.26 17.88 -0.68
N ARG A 335 -3.94 16.92 0.19
CA ARG A 335 -2.90 15.91 -0.02
C ARG A 335 -3.48 14.51 -0.01
N MET A 336 -2.82 13.63 -0.75
CA MET A 336 -2.99 12.20 -0.66
C MET A 336 -2.68 11.69 0.75
N PRO A 337 -3.45 10.71 1.28
CA PRO A 337 -3.04 9.96 2.46
C PRO A 337 -1.82 9.09 2.14
N ARG A 338 -1.16 8.57 3.18
CA ARG A 338 -0.02 7.66 3.01
C ARG A 338 -0.47 6.36 2.35
N VAL A 339 -0.03 6.11 1.13
CA VAL A 339 -0.08 4.80 0.50
C VAL A 339 0.99 3.90 1.12
N HIS A 340 0.62 2.69 1.54
CA HIS A 340 1.55 1.72 2.09
C HIS A 340 2.11 0.82 0.97
N ALA A 341 3.43 0.61 0.98
CA ALA A 341 4.14 -0.34 0.14
C ALA A 341 5.29 -0.97 0.93
N ASP A 342 5.55 -2.27 0.73
CA ASP A 342 6.62 -3.02 1.41
C ASP A 342 7.63 -3.61 0.42
N PHE A 343 8.34 -2.70 -0.27
CA PHE A 343 9.42 -3.03 -1.18
C PHE A 343 10.48 -3.95 -0.54
N ALA A 344 10.79 -3.77 0.75
CA ALA A 344 11.76 -4.59 1.47
C ALA A 344 11.25 -6.02 1.74
N GLY A 345 9.95 -6.17 2.02
CA GLY A 345 9.28 -7.45 2.20
C GLY A 345 9.20 -8.28 0.91
N VAL A 346 8.79 -7.68 -0.21
CA VAL A 346 8.60 -8.40 -1.48
C VAL A 346 9.91 -8.90 -2.11
N ILE A 347 11.03 -8.19 -1.90
CA ILE A 347 12.36 -8.63 -2.36
C ILE A 347 13.03 -9.69 -1.45
N LYS A 348 12.38 -10.06 -0.34
CA LYS A 348 12.93 -11.02 0.64
C LYS A 348 12.99 -12.43 0.04
N GLY A 349 14.14 -13.09 0.19
CA GLY A 349 14.37 -14.45 -0.33
C GLY A 349 14.65 -14.55 -1.84
N LYS A 350 14.34 -13.52 -2.63
CA LYS A 350 14.77 -13.37 -4.03
C LYS A 350 16.31 -13.40 -4.14
N ARG A 351 16.88 -13.87 -5.26
CA ARG A 351 18.32 -14.23 -5.36
C ARG A 351 19.11 -13.54 -6.48
N THR A 352 18.52 -13.37 -7.67
CA THR A 352 19.12 -12.63 -8.80
C THR A 352 18.61 -11.19 -8.84
N ILE A 353 19.34 -10.28 -9.47
CA ILE A 353 18.95 -8.87 -9.62
C ILE A 353 17.59 -8.76 -10.30
N ASP A 354 17.36 -9.50 -11.37
CA ASP A 354 16.08 -9.43 -12.10
C ASP A 354 14.91 -9.96 -11.25
N SER A 355 15.15 -10.96 -10.37
CA SER A 355 14.14 -11.42 -9.40
C SER A 355 13.89 -10.43 -8.24
N LEU A 356 14.79 -9.46 -8.01
CA LEU A 356 14.61 -8.35 -7.08
C LEU A 356 13.82 -7.22 -7.73
N LYS A 357 14.17 -6.84 -8.96
CA LYS A 357 13.47 -5.81 -9.75
C LYS A 357 11.99 -6.14 -9.93
N GLU A 358 11.66 -7.27 -10.57
CA GLU A 358 10.26 -7.68 -10.82
C GLU A 358 9.40 -7.69 -9.55
N ALA A 359 9.98 -8.07 -8.40
CA ALA A 359 9.26 -8.05 -7.12
C ALA A 359 8.99 -6.62 -6.61
N ALA A 360 9.93 -5.69 -6.80
CA ALA A 360 9.76 -4.28 -6.46
C ALA A 360 8.86 -3.55 -7.47
N ASP A 361 8.97 -3.87 -8.76
CA ASP A 361 8.19 -3.25 -9.86
C ASP A 361 6.71 -3.68 -9.82
N ALA A 362 6.43 -4.94 -9.48
CA ALA A 362 5.05 -5.40 -9.23
C ALA A 362 4.42 -4.73 -7.99
N GLU A 363 5.18 -4.55 -6.91
CA GLU A 363 4.74 -3.83 -5.70
C GLU A 363 4.58 -2.32 -5.96
N LEU A 364 5.43 -1.73 -6.80
CA LEU A 364 5.33 -0.35 -7.25
C LEU A 364 4.04 -0.16 -8.06
N ALA A 365 3.76 -1.03 -9.02
CA ALA A 365 2.52 -1.01 -9.79
C ALA A 365 1.29 -1.11 -8.86
N ARG A 366 1.26 -2.09 -7.94
CA ARG A 366 0.20 -2.23 -6.93
C ARG A 366 0.02 -0.96 -6.08
N ALA A 367 1.13 -0.33 -5.67
CA ALA A 367 1.09 0.90 -4.88
C ALA A 367 0.60 2.11 -5.69
N LYS A 368 1.02 2.26 -6.95
CA LYS A 368 0.50 3.30 -7.86
C LYS A 368 -1.00 3.12 -8.13
N ILE A 369 -1.46 1.88 -8.37
CA ILE A 369 -2.88 1.54 -8.60
C ILE A 369 -3.73 1.99 -7.40
N GLU A 370 -3.30 1.69 -6.18
CA GLU A 370 -3.99 2.13 -4.97
C GLU A 370 -3.93 3.66 -4.78
N ALA A 371 -2.80 4.30 -5.12
CA ALA A 371 -2.68 5.76 -5.11
C ALA A 371 -3.69 6.42 -6.07
N SER A 372 -3.78 5.93 -7.32
CA SER A 372 -4.71 6.44 -8.32
C SER A 372 -6.17 6.22 -7.90
N ARG A 373 -6.51 5.02 -7.39
CA ARG A 373 -7.86 4.69 -6.87
C ARG A 373 -8.29 5.63 -5.74
N ILE A 374 -7.40 5.93 -4.80
CA ILE A 374 -7.66 6.90 -3.71
C ILE A 374 -7.81 8.31 -4.29
N ALA A 375 -6.96 8.70 -5.25
CA ALA A 375 -7.01 10.02 -5.88
C ALA A 375 -8.35 10.27 -6.61
N ASP A 376 -8.90 9.26 -7.29
CA ASP A 376 -10.18 9.38 -7.98
C ASP A 376 -11.37 9.51 -7.02
N GLY A 377 -11.34 8.81 -5.88
CA GLY A 377 -12.28 9.04 -4.77
C GLY A 377 -12.21 10.49 -4.25
N ILE A 378 -11.00 11.02 -4.05
CA ILE A 378 -10.79 12.42 -3.63
C ILE A 378 -11.28 13.40 -4.72
N ARG A 379 -11.03 13.12 -6.01
CA ARG A 379 -11.49 13.95 -7.14
C ARG A 379 -13.02 14.01 -7.22
N ALA A 380 -13.69 12.87 -7.08
CA ALA A 380 -15.17 12.81 -7.02
C ALA A 380 -15.71 13.61 -5.83
N ASN A 381 -15.17 13.37 -4.63
CA ASN A 381 -15.53 14.08 -3.40
C ASN A 381 -15.29 15.61 -3.49
N LEU A 382 -14.21 16.04 -4.14
CA LEU A 382 -13.94 17.46 -4.41
C LEU A 382 -14.94 18.07 -5.40
N ASN A 383 -15.44 17.33 -6.38
CA ASN A 383 -16.48 17.80 -7.28
C ASN A 383 -17.82 17.93 -6.55
N SER A 384 -18.21 16.94 -5.73
CA SER A 384 -19.41 17.04 -4.88
C SER A 384 -19.37 18.26 -3.95
N LEU A 385 -18.21 18.58 -3.35
CA LEU A 385 -18.02 19.81 -2.57
C LEU A 385 -18.16 21.08 -3.41
N ARG A 386 -17.57 21.12 -4.62
CA ARG A 386 -17.66 22.29 -5.53
C ARG A 386 -19.10 22.56 -5.99
N GLU A 387 -19.85 21.50 -6.29
CA GLU A 387 -21.20 21.60 -6.83
C GLU A 387 -22.24 21.89 -5.74
N LEU A 388 -22.21 21.15 -4.64
CA LEU A 388 -23.22 21.26 -3.58
C LEU A 388 -22.96 22.41 -2.59
N ALA A 389 -21.69 22.77 -2.36
CA ALA A 389 -21.30 23.79 -1.39
C ALA A 389 -20.71 25.06 -2.02
N ALA A 390 -21.02 25.36 -3.30
CA ALA A 390 -20.48 26.53 -4.01
C ALA A 390 -20.58 27.86 -3.24
N SER A 391 -21.77 28.16 -2.69
CA SER A 391 -22.02 29.37 -1.86
C SER A 391 -21.58 29.22 -0.39
N HIS A 392 -21.27 28.00 0.05
CA HIS A 392 -21.12 27.61 1.45
C HIS A 392 -19.74 26.99 1.77
N ALA A 393 -18.75 27.20 0.91
CA ALA A 393 -17.42 26.60 1.02
C ALA A 393 -16.68 26.90 2.33
N PHE A 394 -17.08 27.95 3.07
CA PHE A 394 -16.54 28.29 4.39
C PHE A 394 -16.96 27.29 5.50
N LEU A 395 -18.04 26.52 5.32
CA LEU A 395 -18.49 25.47 6.25
C LEU A 395 -17.65 24.17 6.18
N PHE A 396 -16.63 24.14 5.32
CA PHE A 396 -15.85 22.93 4.98
C PHE A 396 -14.34 23.17 5.10
N HIS A 397 -13.91 23.83 6.17
CA HIS A 397 -12.48 24.04 6.47
C HIS A 397 -11.73 22.71 6.72
N ASP A 398 -12.45 21.65 7.07
CA ASP A 398 -12.02 20.27 7.30
C ASP A 398 -12.02 19.41 6.03
N ALA A 399 -12.11 20.03 4.84
CA ALA A 399 -12.17 19.33 3.55
C ALA A 399 -11.13 18.21 3.35
N GLN A 400 -9.93 18.34 3.93
CA GLN A 400 -8.87 17.31 3.88
C GLN A 400 -9.29 15.96 4.46
N ASP A 401 -10.08 15.95 5.54
CA ASP A 401 -10.57 14.71 6.16
C ASP A 401 -11.90 14.26 5.54
N LEU A 402 -12.70 15.21 5.05
CA LEU A 402 -13.99 14.94 4.42
C LEU A 402 -13.86 14.26 3.06
N VAL A 403 -12.86 14.62 2.24
CA VAL A 403 -12.64 14.02 0.90
C VAL A 403 -12.11 12.58 0.95
N LEU A 404 -11.84 12.04 2.14
CA LEU A 404 -11.44 10.64 2.35
C LEU A 404 -12.62 9.72 2.72
N LYS A 405 -13.85 10.26 2.80
CA LYS A 405 -15.08 9.50 3.09
C LYS A 405 -15.66 8.83 1.84
N ALA A 406 -16.60 7.92 2.03
CA ALA A 406 -17.49 7.50 0.95
C ALA A 406 -18.27 8.71 0.41
N ASN A 407 -18.56 8.74 -0.90
CA ASN A 407 -19.17 9.91 -1.52
C ASN A 407 -20.58 10.17 -0.98
N ASP A 408 -21.38 9.12 -0.74
CA ASP A 408 -22.73 9.24 -0.18
C ASP A 408 -22.73 9.85 1.23
N ASP A 409 -21.81 9.42 2.11
CA ASP A 409 -21.62 9.99 3.45
C ASP A 409 -21.27 11.48 3.37
N LEU A 410 -20.38 11.85 2.44
CA LEU A 410 -19.97 13.23 2.22
C LEU A 410 -21.11 14.08 1.67
N VAL A 411 -21.85 13.58 0.67
CA VAL A 411 -23.01 14.25 0.08
C VAL A 411 -24.13 14.44 1.11
N ALA A 412 -24.35 13.47 2.00
CA ALA A 412 -25.27 13.61 3.12
C ALA A 412 -24.80 14.68 4.13
N LEU A 413 -23.53 14.64 4.55
CA LEU A 413 -22.95 15.62 5.48
C LEU A 413 -22.98 17.05 4.93
N ILE A 414 -22.70 17.24 3.63
CA ILE A 414 -22.77 18.55 2.99
C ILE A 414 -24.19 19.11 3.08
N LYS A 415 -25.20 18.31 2.73
CA LYS A 415 -26.61 18.71 2.79
C LYS A 415 -27.05 19.06 4.21
N VAL A 416 -26.61 18.29 5.21
CA VAL A 416 -26.89 18.57 6.63
C VAL A 416 -26.30 19.91 7.05
N ARG A 417 -24.98 20.13 6.88
CA ARG A 417 -24.31 21.39 7.29
C ARG A 417 -24.89 22.63 6.61
N ILE A 418 -25.24 22.53 5.32
CA ILE A 418 -25.83 23.65 4.58
C ILE A 418 -27.24 23.96 5.12
N ASN A 419 -28.09 22.94 5.29
CA ASN A 419 -29.43 23.13 5.84
C ASN A 419 -29.38 23.68 7.28
N GLU A 420 -28.47 23.20 8.13
CA GLU A 420 -28.27 23.73 9.48
C GLU A 420 -27.91 25.22 9.43
N HIS A 421 -26.94 25.61 8.60
CA HIS A 421 -26.55 27.01 8.46
C HIS A 421 -27.65 27.90 7.87
N GLU A 422 -28.39 27.43 6.86
CA GLU A 422 -29.51 28.16 6.27
C GLU A 422 -30.65 28.36 7.29
N GLN A 423 -30.91 27.38 8.15
CA GLN A 423 -31.89 27.51 9.25
C GLN A 423 -31.42 28.50 10.33
N GLU A 424 -30.13 28.49 10.70
CA GLU A 424 -29.56 29.48 11.62
C GLU A 424 -29.65 30.91 11.07
N GLN A 425 -29.28 31.12 9.80
CA GLN A 425 -29.37 32.42 9.12
C GLN A 425 -30.83 32.94 9.06
N GLN A 426 -31.78 32.07 8.72
CA GLN A 426 -33.21 32.42 8.71
C GLN A 426 -33.71 32.77 10.11
N ALA A 427 -33.29 32.03 11.14
CA ALA A 427 -33.66 32.29 12.52
C ALA A 427 -33.03 33.59 13.06
N GLU A 428 -31.80 33.94 12.67
CA GLU A 428 -31.19 35.22 13.05
C GLU A 428 -31.86 36.40 12.32
N GLN A 429 -32.14 36.27 11.02
CA GLN A 429 -32.86 37.30 10.26
C GLN A 429 -34.24 37.57 10.87
N GLN A 430 -35.03 36.53 11.18
CA GLN A 430 -36.32 36.68 11.85
C GLN A 430 -36.22 37.38 13.22
N ARG A 431 -35.14 37.15 13.98
CA ARG A 431 -34.90 37.87 15.25
C ARG A 431 -34.60 39.34 15.02
N ARG A 432 -33.75 39.67 14.04
CA ARG A 432 -33.40 41.05 13.67
C ARG A 432 -34.61 41.83 13.17
N ASP A 433 -35.45 41.23 12.33
CA ASP A 433 -36.67 41.85 11.81
C ASP A 433 -37.70 42.08 12.92
N ALA A 434 -37.90 41.11 13.81
CA ALA A 434 -38.78 41.25 14.98
C ALA A 434 -38.25 42.26 16.02
N GLU A 435 -36.94 42.49 16.10
CA GLU A 435 -36.36 43.56 16.92
C GLU A 435 -36.57 44.94 16.27
N LEU A 436 -36.36 45.06 14.95
CA LEU A 436 -36.64 46.27 14.17
C LEU A 436 -38.11 46.68 14.26
N GLU A 437 -39.05 45.73 14.17
CA GLU A 437 -40.49 46.00 14.31
C GLU A 437 -40.83 46.52 15.72
N ARG A 438 -40.24 45.93 16.77
CA ARG A 438 -40.39 46.42 18.16
C ARG A 438 -39.85 47.83 18.33
N GLN A 439 -38.63 48.09 17.86
CA GLN A 439 -38.03 49.43 17.94
C GLN A 439 -38.85 50.48 17.18
N GLN A 440 -39.45 50.12 16.04
CA GLN A 440 -40.36 51.01 15.31
C GLN A 440 -41.69 51.23 16.05
N ALA A 441 -42.28 50.19 16.65
CA ALA A 441 -43.49 50.31 17.46
C ALA A 441 -43.27 51.17 18.71
N GLU A 442 -42.13 51.00 19.41
CA GLU A 442 -41.73 51.80 20.55
C GLU A 442 -41.48 53.28 20.16
N GLN A 443 -40.84 53.54 19.02
CA GLN A 443 -40.67 54.90 18.50
C GLN A 443 -41.99 55.56 18.10
N GLN A 444 -42.92 54.82 17.50
CA GLN A 444 -44.27 55.33 17.19
C GLN A 444 -45.07 55.62 18.46
N ALA A 445 -45.02 54.73 19.46
CA ALA A 445 -45.67 54.95 20.76
C ALA A 445 -45.10 56.18 21.48
N ALA A 446 -43.77 56.37 21.45
CA ALA A 446 -43.11 57.56 22.01
C ALA A 446 -43.48 58.86 21.26
N GLN A 447 -43.70 58.81 19.95
CA GLN A 447 -44.15 59.96 19.16
C GLN A 447 -45.65 60.27 19.30
N GLN A 448 -46.46 59.31 19.78
CA GLN A 448 -47.90 59.47 19.95
C GLN A 448 -48.33 59.89 21.37
N GLN A 449 -47.41 60.04 22.33
CA GLN A 449 -47.72 60.58 23.66
C GLN A 449 -47.72 62.13 23.64
N PRO A 450 -48.85 62.80 23.92
CA PRO A 450 -48.87 64.24 24.19
C PRO A 450 -48.26 64.51 25.57
N VAL A 451 -47.51 65.61 25.70
CA VAL A 451 -47.09 66.11 27.01
C VAL A 451 -48.32 66.61 27.78
N GLN A 452 -48.70 65.93 28.87
CA GLN A 452 -49.63 66.45 29.88
C GLN A 452 -49.13 66.20 31.29
N GLU A 453 -49.48 67.11 32.19
CA GLU A 453 -48.76 67.41 33.43
C GLU A 453 -49.39 66.83 34.69
N GLN A 454 -48.52 66.30 35.57
CA GLN A 454 -48.46 66.54 37.03
C GLN A 454 -49.66 66.24 37.97
N VAL A 455 -49.35 66.24 39.27
CA VAL A 455 -50.21 66.28 40.48
C VAL A 455 -51.28 65.16 40.64
N GLN A 456 -51.37 64.42 41.76
CA GLN A 456 -51.05 64.76 43.16
C GLN A 456 -50.46 63.57 43.94
N ALA A 457 -49.85 63.86 45.10
CA ALA A 457 -49.43 62.90 46.13
C ALA A 457 -49.89 63.39 47.51
N GLN A 458 -49.95 62.53 48.54
CA GLN A 458 -49.64 62.82 49.96
C GLN A 458 -49.69 61.51 50.83
N PRO A 459 -49.17 61.47 52.09
CA PRO A 459 -48.33 60.34 52.52
C PRO A 459 -48.56 59.79 53.96
N VAL A 460 -47.77 58.76 54.32
CA VAL A 460 -47.38 58.38 55.70
C VAL A 460 -45.91 57.90 55.57
N VAL A 461 -44.85 58.59 56.04
CA VAL A 461 -44.31 58.66 57.43
C VAL A 461 -44.04 57.23 57.98
N GLU A 462 -42.82 56.74 58.29
CA GLU A 462 -41.71 57.17 59.17
C GLU A 462 -40.45 56.27 58.85
N GLN A 463 -39.15 56.44 59.22
CA GLN A 463 -38.41 57.45 60.00
C GLN A 463 -36.94 57.67 59.51
N ILE A 464 -36.50 58.92 59.65
CA ILE A 464 -35.16 59.52 59.83
C ILE A 464 -33.94 58.59 60.12
N HIS A 465 -32.86 58.67 59.32
CA HIS A 465 -31.56 59.31 59.71
C HIS A 465 -30.52 59.44 58.56
N SER A 466 -29.85 60.60 58.55
CA SER A 466 -28.74 61.08 57.68
C SER A 466 -27.53 61.43 58.59
N PRO A 467 -26.29 61.76 58.12
CA PRO A 467 -25.94 62.36 56.82
C PRO A 467 -24.60 61.97 56.11
N GLU A 468 -24.49 62.50 54.88
CA GLU A 468 -23.36 62.97 54.03
C GLU A 468 -21.88 63.03 54.53
N PRO A 469 -20.86 63.24 53.63
CA PRO A 469 -20.83 63.15 52.14
C PRO A 469 -19.59 62.44 51.50
N LYS A 470 -19.62 62.40 50.15
CA LYS A 470 -18.56 62.26 49.09
C LYS A 470 -17.05 62.46 49.44
N PRO A 471 -16.07 61.96 48.63
CA PRO A 471 -16.20 61.61 47.19
C PRO A 471 -15.55 60.30 46.66
N ALA A 472 -16.00 59.90 45.47
CA ALA A 472 -15.34 59.22 44.35
C ALA A 472 -14.11 58.30 44.54
N ALA A 473 -14.27 57.02 44.15
CA ALA A 473 -13.35 56.28 43.27
C ALA A 473 -14.04 55.07 42.62
N THR A 474 -13.74 54.76 41.35
CA THR A 474 -13.94 53.43 40.75
C THR A 474 -12.78 52.51 41.13
N PRO A 475 -13.00 51.19 41.24
CA PRO A 475 -12.67 50.32 40.11
C PRO A 475 -13.68 49.19 39.85
N ILE A 476 -13.45 48.44 38.77
CA ILE A 476 -14.25 47.33 38.27
C ILE A 476 -13.86 46.02 38.98
N THR A 477 -14.83 45.26 39.49
CA THR A 477 -14.65 43.84 39.84
C THR A 477 -15.92 43.03 39.51
N THR A 478 -15.90 42.27 38.41
CA THR A 478 -16.98 41.35 38.03
C THR A 478 -16.89 40.03 38.79
N ALA A 479 -17.39 40.02 40.03
CA ALA A 479 -17.56 38.79 40.80
C ALA A 479 -18.79 38.00 40.31
N ALA A 480 -18.59 37.02 39.41
CA ALA A 480 -19.63 36.06 39.03
C ALA A 480 -20.01 35.18 40.23
N GLN A 481 -21.32 35.04 40.48
CA GLN A 481 -21.84 34.28 41.62
C GLN A 481 -21.60 32.77 41.47
N PRO A 482 -21.38 32.03 42.58
CA PRO A 482 -21.37 30.57 42.54
C PRO A 482 -22.79 30.03 42.27
N THR A 483 -22.91 29.06 41.37
CA THR A 483 -24.13 28.28 41.17
C THR A 483 -24.45 27.44 42.41
N ALA A 484 -25.75 27.22 42.64
CA ALA A 484 -26.20 26.36 43.74
C ALA A 484 -25.74 24.90 43.52
N ASP A 485 -25.50 24.19 44.62
CA ASP A 485 -25.17 22.77 44.62
C ASP A 485 -26.45 21.96 44.33
N ASP A 486 -26.48 21.29 43.17
CA ASP A 486 -27.60 20.46 42.70
C ASP A 486 -27.64 19.06 43.37
N GLY A 487 -26.69 18.78 44.27
CA GLY A 487 -26.51 17.48 44.92
C GLY A 487 -25.92 16.40 44.00
N GLN A 488 -25.78 16.64 42.70
CA GLN A 488 -25.24 15.67 41.76
C GLN A 488 -23.72 15.62 41.83
N ARG A 489 -23.14 14.44 41.65
CA ARG A 489 -21.72 14.18 41.81
C ARG A 489 -21.18 13.40 40.62
N ILE A 490 -20.03 13.83 40.11
CA ILE A 490 -19.33 13.22 38.97
C ILE A 490 -17.91 12.81 39.41
N LYS A 491 -17.42 11.64 38.96
CA LYS A 491 -16.11 11.13 39.35
C LYS A 491 -15.02 11.73 38.45
N LEU A 492 -13.80 11.84 38.98
CA LEU A 492 -12.63 12.31 38.21
C LEU A 492 -12.40 11.52 36.91
N GLY A 493 -12.69 10.21 36.94
CA GLY A 493 -12.68 9.35 35.76
C GLY A 493 -13.68 9.82 34.70
N ASP A 494 -14.95 10.00 35.07
CA ASP A 494 -16.00 10.45 34.16
C ASP A 494 -15.72 11.84 33.56
N ILE A 495 -15.13 12.76 34.35
CA ILE A 495 -14.65 14.07 33.86
C ILE A 495 -13.58 13.86 32.79
N SER A 496 -12.58 13.02 33.07
CA SER A 496 -11.48 12.72 32.13
C SER A 496 -12.00 12.07 30.83
N THR A 497 -12.95 11.13 30.93
CA THR A 497 -13.60 10.49 29.79
C THR A 497 -14.40 11.49 28.96
N ARG A 498 -15.14 12.42 29.58
CA ARG A 498 -15.88 13.48 28.87
C ARG A 498 -14.99 14.50 28.16
N LEU A 499 -13.80 14.75 28.69
CA LEU A 499 -12.82 15.67 28.10
C LEU A 499 -11.90 14.99 27.06
N GLY A 500 -11.87 13.65 27.02
CA GLY A 500 -11.01 12.88 26.12
C GLY A 500 -9.55 12.75 26.58
N PHE A 501 -9.20 13.25 27.78
CA PHE A 501 -7.84 13.17 28.32
C PHE A 501 -7.83 13.05 29.86
N THR A 502 -6.79 12.39 30.38
CA THR A 502 -6.64 12.12 31.82
C THR A 502 -6.35 13.39 32.61
N LEU A 503 -7.19 13.69 33.61
CA LEU A 503 -6.94 14.72 34.60
C LEU A 503 -6.55 14.12 35.96
N THR A 504 -5.60 14.76 36.63
CA THR A 504 -5.31 14.49 38.04
C THR A 504 -6.12 15.41 38.94
N ALA A 505 -6.43 14.94 40.14
CA ALA A 505 -7.18 15.73 41.12
C ALA A 505 -6.44 17.02 41.51
N ASP A 506 -5.12 16.93 41.64
CA ASP A 506 -4.30 18.01 42.18
C ASP A 506 -4.11 19.12 41.13
N PHE A 507 -4.18 18.78 39.83
CA PHE A 507 -4.29 19.76 38.76
C PHE A 507 -5.64 20.48 38.77
N LEU A 508 -6.77 19.77 39.00
CA LEU A 508 -8.07 20.43 39.18
C LEU A 508 -8.08 21.37 40.41
N THR A 509 -7.41 20.98 41.50
CA THR A 509 -7.20 21.86 42.66
C THR A 509 -6.35 23.07 42.31
N SER A 510 -5.32 22.93 41.46
CA SER A 510 -4.55 24.08 40.94
C SER A 510 -5.38 25.06 40.08
N LEU A 511 -6.51 24.59 39.51
CA LEU A 511 -7.49 25.39 38.78
C LEU A 511 -8.65 25.90 39.68
N GLY A 512 -8.57 25.69 41.00
CA GLY A 512 -9.57 26.15 41.98
C GLY A 512 -10.74 25.20 42.24
N PHE A 513 -10.65 23.93 41.83
CA PHE A 513 -11.68 22.91 42.05
C PHE A 513 -11.24 21.87 43.07
N GLU A 514 -11.84 21.91 44.26
CA GLU A 514 -11.67 20.88 45.29
C GLU A 514 -12.67 19.73 45.12
N ALA A 515 -12.28 18.54 45.56
CA ALA A 515 -13.17 17.38 45.56
C ALA A 515 -14.14 17.45 46.75
N VAL A 516 -15.44 17.43 46.45
CA VAL A 516 -16.52 17.59 47.46
C VAL A 516 -16.90 16.28 48.15
N ALA A 517 -16.44 15.13 47.63
CA ALA A 517 -16.57 13.82 48.27
C ALA A 517 -15.50 12.84 47.75
N GLN A 518 -15.34 11.70 48.43
CA GLN A 518 -14.52 10.58 47.95
C GLN A 518 -15.26 9.26 48.15
N GLU A 519 -15.31 8.43 47.11
CA GLU A 519 -15.87 7.08 47.14
C GLU A 519 -14.76 6.07 46.83
N ARG A 520 -14.35 5.30 47.84
CA ARG A 520 -13.17 4.43 47.78
C ARG A 520 -11.91 5.24 47.38
N SER A 521 -11.38 5.02 46.17
CA SER A 521 -10.24 5.74 45.60
C SER A 521 -10.63 6.85 44.62
N ALA A 522 -11.91 6.99 44.26
CA ALA A 522 -12.38 8.01 43.33
C ALA A 522 -12.73 9.31 44.06
N LYS A 523 -12.08 10.43 43.72
CA LYS A 523 -12.52 11.78 44.12
C LYS A 523 -13.73 12.20 43.27
N LEU A 524 -14.70 12.86 43.88
CA LEU A 524 -15.92 13.35 43.25
C LEU A 524 -16.02 14.87 43.31
N TYR A 525 -16.55 15.45 42.24
CA TYR A 525 -16.79 16.89 42.06
C TYR A 525 -18.29 17.12 41.86
N ARG A 526 -18.76 18.37 41.97
CA ARG A 526 -20.16 18.72 41.64
C ARG A 526 -20.39 18.58 40.14
N ALA A 527 -21.56 18.06 39.73
CA ALA A 527 -21.89 18.02 38.30
C ALA A 527 -22.01 19.45 37.71
N SER A 528 -22.61 20.37 38.47
CA SER A 528 -22.75 21.79 38.11
C SER A 528 -21.44 22.57 37.95
N ASP A 529 -20.30 22.05 38.44
CA ASP A 529 -18.98 22.66 38.23
C ASP A 529 -18.33 22.28 36.89
N PHE A 530 -18.83 21.25 36.17
CA PHE A 530 -18.20 20.78 34.93
C PHE A 530 -18.03 21.88 33.84
N PRO A 531 -19.00 22.79 33.58
CA PRO A 531 -18.79 23.90 32.64
C PRO A 531 -17.71 24.90 33.12
N ARG A 532 -17.60 25.10 34.45
CA ARG A 532 -16.58 25.98 35.05
C ARG A 532 -15.19 25.36 34.95
N ILE A 533 -15.08 24.04 35.12
CA ILE A 533 -13.85 23.27 34.88
C ILE A 533 -13.41 23.43 33.41
N CYS A 534 -14.33 23.28 32.45
CA CYS A 534 -14.02 23.47 31.02
C CYS A 534 -13.51 24.89 30.73
N ALA A 535 -14.16 25.93 31.26
CA ALA A 535 -13.72 27.32 31.11
C ALA A 535 -12.33 27.57 31.73
N ALA A 536 -12.05 27.02 32.92
CA ALA A 536 -10.75 27.15 33.58
C ALA A 536 -9.63 26.43 32.79
N LEU A 537 -9.91 25.27 32.20
CA LEU A 537 -8.97 24.55 31.32
C LEU A 537 -8.63 25.37 30.07
N ILE A 538 -9.63 25.96 29.41
CA ILE A 538 -9.43 26.84 28.23
C ILE A 538 -8.55 28.03 28.61
N ASN A 539 -8.88 28.74 29.70
CA ASN A 539 -8.12 29.89 30.17
C ASN A 539 -6.67 29.51 30.55
N HIS A 540 -6.45 28.34 31.15
CA HIS A 540 -5.11 27.84 31.47
C HIS A 540 -4.29 27.55 30.21
N ILE A 541 -4.87 26.89 29.21
CA ILE A 541 -4.20 26.59 27.94
C ILE A 541 -3.85 27.90 27.20
N GLN A 542 -4.76 28.87 27.17
CA GLN A 542 -4.51 30.20 26.58
C GLN A 542 -3.39 30.95 27.31
N ALA A 543 -3.36 30.92 28.65
CA ALA A 543 -2.28 31.52 29.43
C ALA A 543 -0.91 30.85 29.19
N VAL A 544 -0.87 29.52 29.09
CA VAL A 544 0.35 28.77 28.74
C VAL A 544 0.81 29.11 27.31
N GLN A 545 -0.12 29.24 26.35
CA GLN A 545 0.19 29.65 24.98
C GLN A 545 0.75 31.08 24.93
N ALA A 546 0.14 32.04 25.63
CA ALA A 546 0.61 33.42 25.71
C ALA A 546 2.01 33.51 26.35
N ASN A 547 2.26 32.79 27.45
CA ASN A 547 3.56 32.73 28.09
C ASN A 547 4.64 32.07 27.19
N ARG A 548 4.25 31.16 26.29
CA ARG A 548 5.14 30.58 25.26
C ARG A 548 5.37 31.45 24.03
N ALA A 549 4.60 32.54 23.86
CA ALA A 549 4.80 33.52 22.79
C ALA A 549 5.55 34.77 23.28
N ALA A 550 5.78 34.88 24.60
CA ALA A 550 6.47 35.99 25.26
C ALA A 550 7.86 35.60 25.83
N ALA A 551 8.36 34.41 25.46
CA ALA A 551 9.63 33.81 25.92
C ALA A 551 10.38 33.19 24.73
#